data_AF-A0A7Y9ND76-F1
#
_entry.id   AF-A0A7Y9ND76-F1
#
_cell.length_a   1.000
_cell.length_b   1.000
_cell.length_c   1.000
_cell.angle_alpha   90.00
_cell.angle_beta   90.00
_cell.angle_gamma   90.00
#
_symmetry.space_group_name_H-M   'P 1'
#
loop_
_entity.id
_entity.type
_entity.pdbx_description
1 polymer ?
#
loop_
_entity_poly.entity_id
_entity_poly.type
_entity_poly.pdbx_seq_one_letter_code
_entity_poly.pdbx_strand_id
1 'polypeptide(L)'
;MHVFIDTNILLNFFHFTKEEIDALSNIFASHEHGAATVHLTEQVCNEFSRNRENKIKDALKKFKDVKFAAQLPAFMKQYEEYEQIRQKSMELQELAKSISNKVDSDVLESGLLTDALIKEIFAKSNPIPTTPELFAKAQMRSALGNPPGKNGSMGDAVNWIALLGAVPGGQNLHVISEDGDYYSTLDETRPHPFLAKEWSDTMHGKLLVYRTLSSFLKEHFDGVAFSYDKDKEALIDSLAESGSFAVTHNLIAKLEQFGYFSLKEVQRILAAAVANNQFGWIASDDDVFTFLRRVAVPRIGALTDPEQIELLQGMLGAKAAQKDG
;
A
#
# COMPACT_ATOMS: atom_id res chain seq x y z
N MET A 1 -0.77 -7.66 -13.51
CA MET A 1 -0.66 -8.58 -12.35
C MET A 1 -2.05 -8.72 -11.72
N HIS A 2 -2.49 -9.91 -11.31
CA HIS A 2 -3.80 -10.09 -10.67
C HIS A 2 -3.65 -10.36 -9.18
N VAL A 3 -4.40 -9.62 -8.36
CA VAL A 3 -4.28 -9.61 -6.91
C VAL A 3 -5.65 -9.77 -6.28
N PHE A 4 -5.80 -10.69 -5.33
CA PHE A 4 -6.94 -10.77 -4.44
C PHE A 4 -6.54 -10.27 -3.06
N ILE A 5 -7.36 -9.39 -2.48
CA ILE A 5 -7.15 -8.85 -1.15
C ILE A 5 -8.29 -9.33 -0.26
N ASP A 6 -7.94 -10.05 0.79
CA ASP A 6 -8.89 -10.60 1.73
C ASP A 6 -9.41 -9.54 2.73
N THR A 7 -10.55 -9.81 3.34
CA THR A 7 -11.24 -8.89 4.25
C THR A 7 -10.37 -8.48 5.44
N ASN A 8 -9.62 -9.43 6.02
CA ASN A 8 -8.74 -9.13 7.17
C ASN A 8 -7.66 -8.10 6.82
N ILE A 9 -7.13 -8.13 5.61
CA ILE A 9 -6.14 -7.17 5.13
C ILE A 9 -6.77 -5.78 5.01
N LEU A 10 -7.97 -5.67 4.42
CA LEU A 10 -8.69 -4.40 4.29
C LEU A 10 -9.04 -3.81 5.66
N LEU A 11 -9.46 -4.64 6.61
CA LEU A 11 -9.77 -4.20 7.98
C LEU A 11 -8.52 -3.67 8.71
N ASN A 12 -7.32 -4.13 8.36
CA ASN A 12 -6.09 -3.60 8.94
C ASN A 12 -5.79 -2.16 8.51
N PHE A 13 -6.46 -1.61 7.49
CA PHE A 13 -6.23 -0.23 7.04
C PHE A 13 -6.69 0.80 8.08
N PHE A 14 -7.51 0.42 9.07
CA PHE A 14 -7.86 1.29 10.20
C PHE A 14 -6.70 1.50 11.18
N HIS A 15 -5.61 0.72 11.06
CA HIS A 15 -4.39 0.91 11.82
C HIS A 15 -3.35 1.76 11.08
N PHE A 16 -3.63 2.14 9.84
CA PHE A 16 -2.69 2.86 8.99
C PHE A 16 -2.76 4.37 9.21
N THR A 17 -1.63 5.05 9.04
CA THR A 17 -1.57 6.51 9.02
C THR A 17 -2.18 7.04 7.72
N LYS A 18 -2.42 8.35 7.67
CA LYS A 18 -2.94 9.00 6.47
C LYS A 18 -2.00 8.81 5.27
N GLU A 19 -0.70 8.90 5.51
CA GLU A 19 0.35 8.74 4.51
C GLU A 19 0.34 7.33 3.89
N GLU A 20 0.14 6.32 4.74
CA GLU A 20 0.02 4.92 4.33
C GLU A 20 -1.24 4.71 3.47
N ILE A 21 -2.38 5.30 3.86
CA ILE A 21 -3.64 5.28 3.11
C ILE A 21 -3.48 5.90 1.71
N ASP A 22 -2.83 7.06 1.61
CA ASP A 22 -2.62 7.75 0.34
C ASP A 22 -1.74 6.93 -0.63
N ALA A 23 -0.71 6.26 -0.12
CA ALA A 23 0.15 5.38 -0.91
C ALA A 23 -0.63 4.18 -1.50
N LEU A 24 -1.53 3.58 -0.71
CA LEU A 24 -2.35 2.46 -1.15
C LEU A 24 -3.39 2.86 -2.19
N SER A 25 -3.96 4.06 -2.08
CA SER A 25 -4.84 4.60 -3.12
C SER A 25 -4.14 4.61 -4.48
N ASN A 26 -2.90 5.09 -4.55
CA ASN A 26 -2.17 5.14 -5.83
C ASN A 26 -1.93 3.76 -6.46
N ILE A 27 -1.82 2.70 -5.66
CA ILE A 27 -1.51 1.34 -6.13
C ILE A 27 -2.78 0.61 -6.57
N PHE A 28 -3.86 0.74 -5.81
CA PHE A 28 -5.11 0.00 -6.04
C PHE A 28 -6.15 0.78 -6.82
N ALA A 29 -5.97 2.09 -6.98
CA ALA A 29 -6.93 2.98 -7.61
C ALA A 29 -6.44 3.55 -8.97
N SER A 30 -5.19 3.31 -9.37
CA SER A 30 -4.67 3.68 -10.70
C SER A 30 -4.70 2.48 -11.66
N HIS A 31 -5.28 2.67 -12.85
CA HIS A 31 -5.38 1.64 -13.90
C HIS A 31 -4.34 1.79 -15.02
N GLU A 32 -3.27 2.56 -14.79
CA GLU A 32 -2.26 2.80 -15.81
C GLU A 32 -1.17 1.72 -15.85
N HIS A 33 -0.56 1.57 -17.02
CA HIS A 33 0.26 0.42 -17.43
C HIS A 33 1.28 -0.03 -16.36
N GLY A 34 1.16 -1.30 -15.92
CA GLY A 34 1.97 -1.89 -14.84
C GLY A 34 1.22 -2.09 -13.52
N ALA A 35 0.00 -1.58 -13.40
CA ALA A 35 -0.83 -1.71 -12.19
C ALA A 35 -1.33 -3.15 -11.93
N ALA A 36 -1.56 -3.45 -10.65
CA ALA A 36 -2.24 -4.65 -10.19
C ALA A 36 -3.75 -4.54 -10.49
N THR A 37 -4.31 -5.51 -11.21
CA THR A 37 -5.76 -5.72 -11.26
C THR A 37 -6.20 -6.33 -9.93
N VAL A 38 -6.82 -5.50 -9.09
CA VAL A 38 -7.41 -5.93 -7.82
C VAL A 38 -8.74 -6.60 -8.09
N HIS A 39 -8.85 -7.87 -7.69
CA HIS A 39 -10.08 -8.63 -7.67
C HIS A 39 -10.64 -8.62 -6.26
N LEU A 40 -11.85 -8.09 -6.12
CA LEU A 40 -12.65 -8.22 -4.91
C LEU A 40 -13.93 -8.98 -5.23
N THR A 41 -14.54 -9.55 -4.22
CA THR A 41 -15.83 -10.24 -4.31
C THR A 41 -16.85 -9.50 -3.46
N GLU A 42 -18.12 -9.68 -3.79
CA GLU A 42 -19.21 -9.20 -2.95
C GLU A 42 -19.12 -9.77 -1.52
N GLN A 43 -18.65 -11.01 -1.36
CA GLN A 43 -18.44 -11.62 -0.05
C GLN A 43 -17.40 -10.86 0.78
N VAL A 44 -16.27 -10.46 0.19
CA VAL A 44 -15.26 -9.62 0.87
C VAL A 44 -15.85 -8.28 1.28
N CYS A 45 -16.56 -7.60 0.38
CA CYS A 45 -17.18 -6.31 0.69
C CYS A 45 -18.20 -6.42 1.84
N ASN A 46 -19.07 -7.44 1.79
CA ASN A 46 -20.07 -7.67 2.82
C ASN A 46 -19.44 -8.03 4.17
N GLU A 47 -18.36 -8.82 4.16
CA GLU A 47 -17.64 -9.17 5.38
C GLU A 47 -16.93 -7.96 6.00
N PHE A 48 -16.33 -7.09 5.17
CA PHE A 48 -15.77 -5.82 5.63
C PHE A 48 -16.85 -4.99 6.34
N SER A 49 -18.02 -4.81 5.71
CA SER A 49 -19.12 -4.05 6.31
C SER A 49 -19.60 -4.64 7.64
N ARG A 50 -19.69 -5.97 7.78
CA ARG A 50 -20.09 -6.63 9.03
C ARG A 50 -19.05 -6.46 10.15
N ASN A 51 -17.77 -6.45 9.80
CA ASN A 51 -16.68 -6.48 10.77
C ASN A 51 -16.06 -5.10 11.06
N ARG A 52 -16.37 -4.08 10.26
CA ARG A 52 -15.86 -2.71 10.36
C ARG A 52 -15.92 -2.15 11.79
N GLU A 53 -17.12 -2.08 12.37
CA GLU A 53 -17.30 -1.48 13.70
C GLU A 53 -16.53 -2.23 14.79
N ASN A 54 -16.51 -3.56 14.71
CA ASN A 54 -15.76 -4.39 15.66
C ASN A 54 -14.26 -4.09 15.59
N LYS A 55 -13.71 -3.92 14.39
CA LYS A 55 -12.29 -3.60 14.19
C LYS A 55 -11.95 -2.21 14.72
N ILE A 56 -12.78 -1.21 14.44
CA ILE A 56 -12.61 0.16 14.96
C ILE A 56 -12.69 0.17 16.48
N LYS A 57 -13.66 -0.54 17.06
CA LYS A 57 -13.82 -0.67 18.51
C LYS A 57 -12.56 -1.27 19.15
N ASP A 58 -11.97 -2.29 18.54
CA ASP A 58 -10.71 -2.88 19.02
C ASP A 58 -9.53 -1.89 18.94
N ALA A 59 -9.41 -1.17 17.82
CA ALA A 59 -8.39 -0.14 17.64
C ALA A 59 -8.49 0.99 18.71
N LEU A 60 -9.71 1.38 19.08
CA LEU A 60 -9.97 2.42 20.08
C LEU A 60 -9.86 1.95 21.53
N LYS A 61 -9.81 0.63 21.78
CA LYS A 61 -9.86 0.06 23.12
C LYS A 61 -8.78 0.63 24.03
N LYS A 62 -7.52 0.64 23.57
CA LYS A 62 -6.39 1.15 24.34
C LYS A 62 -6.57 2.62 24.71
N PHE A 63 -7.08 3.45 23.80
CA PHE A 63 -7.33 4.87 24.06
C PHE A 63 -8.45 5.07 25.10
N LYS A 64 -9.55 4.32 24.98
CA LYS A 64 -10.68 4.39 25.91
C LYS A 64 -10.33 3.88 27.32
N ASP A 65 -9.34 3.00 27.43
CA ASP A 65 -8.85 2.48 28.72
C ASP A 65 -7.87 3.44 29.43
N VAL A 66 -7.32 4.45 28.75
CA VAL A 66 -6.39 5.42 29.38
C VAL A 66 -7.14 6.36 30.33
N LYS A 67 -6.65 6.44 31.57
CA LYS A 67 -7.07 7.49 32.52
C LYS A 67 -6.21 8.73 32.33
N PHE A 68 -6.78 9.77 31.72
CA PHE A 68 -6.11 11.06 31.52
C PHE A 68 -6.08 11.97 32.78
N ALA A 69 -6.23 11.39 33.97
CA ALA A 69 -6.31 12.12 35.24
C ALA A 69 -5.05 11.92 36.09
N ALA A 70 -4.36 13.02 36.41
CA ALA A 70 -3.28 13.03 37.39
C ALA A 70 -3.84 12.80 38.80
N GLN A 71 -3.63 11.60 39.36
CA GLN A 71 -3.95 11.30 40.75
C GLN A 71 -2.74 11.58 41.64
N LEU A 72 -2.64 12.82 42.12
CA LEU A 72 -1.54 13.26 42.99
C LEU A 72 -1.93 13.17 44.48
N PRO A 73 -1.08 12.58 45.35
CA PRO A 73 -1.24 12.62 46.80
C PRO A 73 -1.34 14.04 47.37
N ALA A 74 -2.14 14.20 48.44
CA ALA A 74 -2.41 15.51 49.02
C ALA A 74 -1.17 16.23 49.57
N PHE A 75 -0.17 15.51 50.09
CA PHE A 75 1.07 16.10 50.62
C PHE A 75 1.91 16.77 49.51
N MET A 76 1.67 16.44 48.24
CA MET A 76 2.39 17.04 47.12
C MET A 76 1.93 18.46 46.78
N LYS A 77 0.84 18.96 47.39
CA LYS A 77 0.34 20.33 47.19
C LYS A 77 1.34 21.43 47.56
N GLN A 78 2.38 21.09 48.33
CA GLN A 78 3.43 22.04 48.72
C GLN A 78 4.46 22.31 47.61
N TYR A 79 4.46 21.50 46.54
CA TYR A 79 5.38 21.66 45.41
C TYR A 79 4.74 22.50 44.31
N GLU A 80 5.53 23.38 43.69
CA GLU A 80 5.06 24.30 42.64
C GLU A 80 4.53 23.56 41.41
N GLU A 81 5.09 22.39 41.10
CA GLU A 81 4.73 21.54 39.98
C GLU A 81 3.33 20.93 40.13
N TYR A 82 2.78 20.87 41.35
CA TYR A 82 1.49 20.24 41.61
C TYR A 82 0.35 20.87 40.79
N GLU A 83 0.23 22.20 40.82
CA GLU A 83 -0.81 22.89 40.06
C GLU A 83 -0.54 22.84 38.56
N GLN A 84 0.73 22.86 38.12
CA GLN A 84 1.08 22.73 36.71
C GLN A 84 0.67 21.36 36.14
N ILE A 85 0.95 20.27 36.86
CA ILE A 85 0.55 18.91 36.47
C ILE A 85 -0.97 18.81 36.41
N ARG A 86 -1.67 19.38 37.41
CA ARG A 86 -3.14 19.37 37.45
C ARG A 86 -3.75 20.10 36.27
N GLN A 87 -3.27 21.30 35.94
CA GLN A 87 -3.74 22.08 34.78
C GLN A 87 -3.50 21.33 33.47
N LYS A 88 -2.28 20.83 33.23
CA LYS A 88 -1.96 20.06 32.02
C LYS A 88 -2.79 18.77 31.91
N SER A 89 -3.10 18.13 33.04
CA SER A 89 -3.99 16.96 33.06
C SER A 89 -5.42 17.32 32.67
N MET A 90 -5.93 18.48 33.09
CA MET A 90 -7.26 18.96 32.68
C MET A 90 -7.29 19.29 31.18
N GLU A 91 -6.29 19.99 30.65
CA GLU A 91 -6.15 20.27 29.22
C GLU A 91 -6.12 18.97 28.40
N LEU A 92 -5.33 17.98 28.85
CA LEU A 92 -5.25 16.67 28.20
C LEU A 92 -6.61 15.95 28.20
N GLN A 93 -7.38 16.02 29.29
CA GLN A 93 -8.73 15.44 29.35
C GLN A 93 -9.70 16.10 28.37
N GLU A 94 -9.67 17.42 28.26
CA GLU A 94 -10.50 18.16 27.31
C GLU A 94 -10.15 17.80 25.86
N LEU A 95 -8.86 17.74 25.53
CA LEU A 95 -8.38 17.31 24.22
C LEU A 95 -8.78 15.86 23.92
N ALA A 96 -8.59 14.94 24.88
CA ALA A 96 -8.96 13.53 24.74
C ALA A 96 -10.47 13.35 24.52
N LYS A 97 -11.31 14.11 25.24
CA LYS A 97 -12.75 14.12 25.04
C LYS A 97 -13.13 14.68 23.67
N SER A 98 -12.48 15.77 23.26
CA SER A 98 -12.71 16.41 21.96
C SER A 98 -12.41 15.48 20.80
N ILE A 99 -11.24 14.82 20.80
CA ILE A 99 -10.91 13.85 19.75
C ILE A 99 -11.81 12.62 19.79
N SER A 100 -12.17 12.11 20.98
CA SER A 100 -13.11 10.97 21.09
C SER A 100 -14.45 11.29 20.44
N ASN A 101 -15.02 12.48 20.72
CA ASN A 101 -16.31 12.88 20.15
C ASN A 101 -16.25 13.00 18.62
N LYS A 102 -15.15 13.56 18.08
CA LYS A 102 -14.94 13.66 16.63
C LYS A 102 -14.85 12.28 15.99
N VAL A 103 -14.01 11.40 16.55
CA VAL A 103 -13.85 10.04 16.06
C VAL A 103 -15.15 9.25 16.15
N ASP A 104 -15.87 9.31 17.27
CA ASP A 104 -17.15 8.61 17.41
C ASP A 104 -18.18 9.11 16.36
N SER A 105 -18.18 10.42 16.03
CA SER A 105 -19.00 10.98 14.94
C SER A 105 -18.58 10.44 13.57
N ASP A 106 -17.30 10.49 13.23
CA ASP A 106 -16.77 10.01 11.95
C ASP A 106 -17.04 8.50 11.78
N VAL A 107 -16.97 7.73 12.86
CA VAL A 107 -17.24 6.28 12.82
C VAL A 107 -18.69 5.98 12.47
N LEU A 108 -19.64 6.71 13.08
CA LEU A 108 -21.08 6.56 12.84
C LEU A 108 -21.49 6.99 11.43
N GLU A 109 -20.87 8.05 10.92
CA GLU A 109 -21.14 8.57 9.57
C GLU A 109 -20.33 7.86 8.48
N SER A 110 -19.46 6.92 8.85
CA SER A 110 -18.49 6.28 7.94
C SER A 110 -17.61 7.31 7.21
N GLY A 111 -17.18 8.34 7.94
CA GLY A 111 -16.40 9.48 7.48
C GLY A 111 -14.90 9.40 7.72
N LEU A 112 -14.36 8.26 8.20
CA LEU A 112 -12.91 8.12 8.37
C LEU A 112 -12.21 8.13 7.01
N LEU A 113 -10.96 8.58 6.98
CA LEU A 113 -10.12 8.54 5.77
C LEU A 113 -10.04 7.12 5.18
N THR A 114 -9.91 6.11 6.04
CA THR A 114 -9.94 4.69 5.65
C THR A 114 -11.25 4.31 4.96
N ASP A 115 -12.40 4.83 5.41
CA ASP A 115 -13.70 4.51 4.80
C ASP A 115 -13.78 5.05 3.37
N ALA A 116 -13.30 6.28 3.15
CA ALA A 116 -13.25 6.88 1.83
C ALA A 116 -12.37 6.06 0.87
N LEU A 117 -11.18 5.63 1.31
CA LEU A 117 -10.28 4.79 0.52
C LEU A 117 -10.93 3.45 0.17
N ILE A 118 -11.47 2.74 1.16
CA ILE A 118 -12.08 1.42 0.94
C ILE A 118 -13.26 1.54 -0.03
N LYS A 119 -14.08 2.58 0.12
CA LYS A 119 -15.18 2.87 -0.81
C LYS A 119 -14.68 3.11 -2.24
N GLU A 120 -13.57 3.83 -2.40
CA GLU A 120 -12.95 4.04 -3.71
C GLU A 120 -12.42 2.74 -4.32
N ILE A 121 -11.72 1.91 -3.53
CA ILE A 121 -11.23 0.60 -3.97
C ILE A 121 -12.40 -0.29 -4.39
N PHE A 122 -13.48 -0.33 -3.62
CA PHE A 122 -14.68 -1.11 -3.95
C PHE A 122 -15.32 -0.60 -5.25
N ALA A 123 -15.45 0.72 -5.42
CA ALA A 123 -16.03 1.28 -6.63
C ALA A 123 -15.19 0.97 -7.89
N LYS A 124 -13.86 1.01 -7.79
CA LYS A 124 -12.95 0.79 -8.93
C LYS A 124 -12.72 -0.68 -9.27
N SER A 125 -12.75 -1.57 -8.27
CA SER A 125 -12.51 -3.00 -8.47
C SER A 125 -13.68 -3.74 -9.10
N ASN A 126 -14.88 -3.16 -9.11
CA ASN A 126 -16.13 -3.78 -9.59
C ASN A 126 -16.31 -5.22 -9.04
N PRO A 127 -16.65 -5.35 -7.74
CA PRO A 127 -16.58 -6.62 -7.03
C PRO A 127 -17.41 -7.72 -7.71
N ILE A 128 -16.85 -8.93 -7.78
CA ILE A 128 -17.48 -10.08 -8.41
C ILE A 128 -18.74 -10.45 -7.61
N PRO A 129 -19.93 -10.45 -8.23
CA PRO A 129 -21.18 -10.75 -7.54
C PRO A 129 -21.28 -12.22 -7.15
N THR A 130 -21.95 -12.51 -6.03
CA THR A 130 -22.22 -13.87 -5.58
C THR A 130 -23.50 -14.38 -6.23
N THR A 131 -23.39 -15.13 -7.33
CA THR A 131 -24.56 -15.74 -7.99
C THR A 131 -24.96 -17.06 -7.33
N PRO A 132 -26.22 -17.54 -7.50
CA PRO A 132 -26.63 -18.85 -7.02
C PRO A 132 -25.76 -20.01 -7.52
N GLU A 133 -25.30 -19.96 -8.77
CA GLU A 133 -24.44 -20.99 -9.36
C GLU A 133 -23.05 -20.98 -8.74
N LEU A 134 -22.49 -19.79 -8.51
CA LEU A 134 -21.21 -19.61 -7.82
C LEU A 134 -21.31 -20.13 -6.39
N PHE A 135 -22.37 -19.77 -5.68
CA PHE A 135 -22.63 -20.23 -4.33
C PHE A 135 -22.80 -21.76 -4.26
N ALA A 136 -23.53 -22.37 -5.19
CA ALA A 136 -23.70 -23.83 -5.24
C ALA A 136 -22.36 -24.56 -5.44
N LYS A 137 -21.48 -24.03 -6.30
CA LYS A 137 -20.12 -24.56 -6.47
C LYS A 137 -19.28 -24.42 -5.19
N ALA A 138 -19.36 -23.28 -4.52
CA ALA A 138 -18.68 -23.07 -3.24
C ALA A 138 -19.19 -24.02 -2.16
N GLN A 139 -20.51 -24.22 -2.08
CA GLN A 139 -21.11 -25.18 -1.15
C GLN A 139 -20.65 -26.62 -1.42
N MET A 140 -20.62 -27.04 -2.70
CA MET A 140 -20.09 -28.34 -3.09
C MET A 140 -18.62 -28.48 -2.70
N ARG A 141 -17.80 -27.45 -2.93
CA ARG A 141 -16.39 -27.41 -2.53
C ARG A 141 -16.22 -27.62 -1.04
N SER A 142 -16.95 -26.87 -0.21
CA SER A 142 -16.91 -26.99 1.24
C SER A 142 -17.39 -28.36 1.72
N ALA A 143 -18.45 -28.91 1.12
CA ALA A 143 -18.99 -30.23 1.46
C ALA A 143 -18.00 -31.38 1.15
N LEU A 144 -17.17 -31.21 0.12
CA LEU A 144 -16.10 -32.15 -0.22
C LEU A 144 -14.84 -31.98 0.65
N GLY A 145 -14.78 -30.95 1.49
CA GLY A 145 -13.61 -30.64 2.31
C GLY A 145 -12.45 -30.04 1.53
N ASN A 146 -12.71 -29.45 0.36
CA ASN A 146 -11.68 -28.80 -0.44
C ASN A 146 -11.41 -27.39 0.14
N PRO A 147 -10.14 -27.02 0.42
CA PRO A 147 -9.78 -25.66 0.87
C PRO A 147 -10.02 -24.64 -0.25
N PRO A 148 -10.00 -23.31 -0.05
CA PRO A 148 -9.90 -22.67 1.24
C PRO A 148 -11.27 -22.68 1.95
N GLY A 149 -11.25 -22.61 3.28
CA GLY A 149 -12.44 -22.62 4.12
C GLY A 149 -12.45 -23.78 5.11
N LYS A 150 -13.14 -23.56 6.24
CA LYS A 150 -13.28 -24.50 7.37
C LYS A 150 -14.73 -24.93 7.53
N ASN A 151 -14.94 -26.01 8.26
CA ASN A 151 -16.28 -26.46 8.64
C ASN A 151 -17.07 -25.32 9.29
N GLY A 152 -18.16 -24.90 8.65
CA GLY A 152 -19.05 -23.85 9.13
C GLY A 152 -18.82 -22.45 8.55
N SER A 153 -17.75 -22.21 7.78
CA SER A 153 -17.53 -20.97 7.04
C SER A 153 -17.34 -21.25 5.56
N MET A 154 -18.16 -20.61 4.71
CA MET A 154 -18.10 -20.75 3.25
C MET A 154 -17.52 -19.51 2.57
N GLY A 155 -17.11 -18.48 3.32
CA GLY A 155 -16.64 -17.21 2.77
C GLY A 155 -15.46 -17.39 1.81
N ASP A 156 -14.43 -18.11 2.24
CA ASP A 156 -13.24 -18.33 1.42
C ASP A 156 -13.52 -19.21 0.20
N ALA A 157 -14.42 -20.20 0.35
CA ALA A 157 -14.86 -21.04 -0.76
C ALA A 157 -15.60 -20.21 -1.82
N VAL A 158 -16.47 -19.28 -1.41
CA VAL A 158 -17.16 -18.33 -2.30
C VAL A 158 -16.14 -17.43 -3.00
N ASN A 159 -15.18 -16.86 -2.24
CA ASN A 159 -14.12 -16.03 -2.79
C ASN A 159 -13.31 -16.77 -3.85
N TRP A 160 -12.91 -18.00 -3.55
CA TRP A 160 -12.09 -18.81 -4.44
C TRP A 160 -12.79 -19.16 -5.75
N ILE A 161 -14.07 -19.58 -5.68
CA ILE A 161 -14.85 -19.90 -6.90
C ILE A 161 -15.08 -18.65 -7.75
N ALA A 162 -15.28 -17.49 -7.13
CA ALA A 162 -15.37 -16.22 -7.84
C ALA A 162 -14.09 -15.92 -8.63
N LEU A 163 -12.93 -16.09 -8.00
CA LEU A 163 -11.62 -15.84 -8.63
C LEU A 163 -11.34 -16.79 -9.78
N LEU A 164 -11.65 -18.09 -9.64
CA LEU A 164 -11.54 -19.07 -10.73
C LEU A 164 -12.40 -18.70 -11.94
N GLY A 165 -13.53 -18.02 -11.74
CA GLY A 165 -14.42 -17.57 -12.82
C GLY A 165 -14.04 -16.23 -13.44
N ALA A 166 -13.33 -15.36 -12.72
CA ALA A 166 -13.10 -13.97 -13.12
C ALA A 166 -11.68 -13.69 -13.64
N VAL A 167 -10.66 -14.39 -13.13
CA VAL A 167 -9.27 -14.16 -13.57
C VAL A 167 -9.06 -14.80 -14.95
N PRO A 168 -8.43 -14.11 -15.92
CA PRO A 168 -8.14 -14.71 -17.22
C PRO A 168 -7.19 -15.91 -17.13
N GLY A 169 -7.39 -16.91 -17.98
CA GLY A 169 -6.47 -18.05 -18.10
C GLY A 169 -5.04 -17.63 -18.51
N GLY A 170 -4.06 -18.40 -18.07
CA GLY A 170 -2.63 -18.15 -18.26
C GLY A 170 -2.03 -17.13 -17.28
N GLN A 171 -2.83 -16.59 -16.35
CA GLN A 171 -2.40 -15.52 -15.45
C GLN A 171 -2.06 -16.01 -14.04
N ASN A 172 -1.06 -15.37 -13.43
CA ASN A 172 -0.72 -15.60 -12.03
C ASN A 172 -1.69 -14.85 -11.11
N LEU A 173 -2.08 -15.50 -10.01
CA LEU A 173 -2.88 -14.89 -8.94
C LEU A 173 -2.02 -14.70 -7.69
N HIS A 174 -2.08 -13.51 -7.12
CA HIS A 174 -1.44 -13.14 -5.86
C HIS A 174 -2.54 -12.98 -4.81
N VAL A 175 -2.57 -13.83 -3.80
CA VAL A 175 -3.52 -13.77 -2.70
C VAL A 175 -2.86 -13.08 -1.51
N ILE A 176 -3.46 -12.00 -1.01
CA ILE A 176 -3.03 -11.32 0.21
C ILE A 176 -4.06 -11.61 1.30
N SER A 177 -3.69 -12.43 2.29
CA SER A 177 -4.58 -12.91 3.34
C SER A 177 -3.82 -13.33 4.59
N GLU A 178 -4.36 -13.05 5.76
CA GLU A 178 -3.88 -13.64 7.02
C GLU A 178 -4.42 -15.06 7.26
N ASP A 179 -5.41 -15.54 6.49
CA ASP A 179 -5.99 -16.87 6.70
C ASP A 179 -5.03 -17.97 6.26
N GLY A 180 -4.71 -18.88 7.19
CA GLY A 180 -3.87 -20.04 6.96
C GLY A 180 -4.40 -21.02 5.91
N ASP A 181 -5.69 -20.98 5.56
CA ASP A 181 -6.29 -21.90 4.58
C ASP A 181 -5.73 -21.72 3.17
N TYR A 182 -5.18 -20.55 2.86
CA TYR A 182 -4.48 -20.28 1.60
C TYR A 182 -3.03 -20.79 1.58
N TYR A 183 -2.50 -21.27 2.71
CA TYR A 183 -1.07 -21.56 2.89
C TYR A 183 -0.79 -23.05 3.07
N SER A 184 0.44 -23.45 2.77
CA SER A 184 0.95 -24.78 3.09
C SER A 184 1.14 -24.92 4.60
N THR A 185 0.62 -26.01 5.18
CA THR A 185 0.81 -26.36 6.59
C THR A 185 2.29 -26.61 6.95
N LEU A 186 3.13 -26.97 5.97
CA LEU A 186 4.55 -27.25 6.17
C LEU A 186 5.44 -26.02 5.95
N ASP A 187 4.95 -25.02 5.23
CA ASP A 187 5.72 -23.83 4.85
C ASP A 187 4.76 -22.67 4.57
N GLU A 188 4.58 -21.80 5.57
CA GLU A 188 3.67 -20.66 5.50
C GLU A 188 4.11 -19.56 4.52
N THR A 189 5.24 -19.73 3.82
CA THR A 189 5.62 -18.86 2.70
C THR A 189 5.10 -19.36 1.36
N ARG A 190 4.50 -20.55 1.33
CA ARG A 190 3.97 -21.18 0.10
C ARG A 190 2.45 -21.28 0.11
N PRO A 191 1.83 -21.25 -1.07
CA PRO A 191 0.41 -21.52 -1.19
C PRO A 191 0.07 -22.94 -0.75
N HIS A 192 -1.17 -23.14 -0.31
CA HIS A 192 -1.71 -24.45 -0.02
C HIS A 192 -1.57 -25.36 -1.26
N PRO A 193 -0.94 -26.56 -1.17
CA PRO A 193 -0.61 -27.38 -2.33
C PRO A 193 -1.81 -27.73 -3.22
N PHE A 194 -2.96 -27.99 -2.61
CA PHE A 194 -4.21 -28.25 -3.35
C PHE A 194 -4.64 -27.04 -4.20
N LEU A 195 -4.58 -25.83 -3.65
CA LEU A 195 -4.98 -24.60 -4.33
C LEU A 195 -3.99 -24.25 -5.44
N ALA A 196 -2.69 -24.40 -5.17
CA ALA A 196 -1.65 -24.17 -6.16
C ALA A 196 -1.79 -25.12 -7.35
N LYS A 197 -2.05 -26.41 -7.09
CA LYS A 197 -2.30 -27.40 -8.12
C LYS A 197 -3.57 -27.09 -8.91
N GLU A 198 -4.68 -26.80 -8.23
CA GLU A 198 -5.95 -26.48 -8.89
C GLU A 198 -5.84 -25.23 -9.77
N TRP A 199 -5.17 -24.18 -9.29
CA TRP A 199 -4.93 -22.97 -10.07
C TRP A 199 -4.07 -23.25 -11.30
N SER A 200 -2.99 -24.02 -11.14
CA SER A 200 -2.14 -24.42 -12.27
C SER A 200 -2.88 -25.26 -13.31
N ASP A 201 -3.71 -26.22 -12.86
CA ASP A 201 -4.43 -27.13 -13.75
C ASP A 201 -5.58 -26.43 -14.48
N THR A 202 -6.31 -25.56 -13.78
CA THR A 202 -7.53 -24.91 -14.29
C THR A 202 -7.21 -23.61 -15.02
N MET A 203 -6.30 -22.81 -14.47
CA MET A 203 -6.00 -21.46 -14.94
C MET A 203 -4.67 -21.37 -15.67
N HIS A 204 -3.87 -22.45 -15.73
CA HIS A 204 -2.55 -22.45 -16.39
C HIS A 204 -1.60 -21.33 -15.90
N GLY A 205 -1.75 -20.91 -14.65
CA GLY A 205 -0.94 -19.87 -14.00
C GLY A 205 -0.37 -20.34 -12.67
N LYS A 206 0.36 -19.46 -11.99
CA LYS A 206 0.90 -19.73 -10.64
C LYS A 206 0.07 -19.02 -9.58
N LEU A 207 -0.11 -19.70 -8.45
CA LEU A 207 -0.66 -19.10 -7.24
C LEU A 207 0.49 -18.64 -6.34
N LEU A 208 0.43 -17.39 -5.88
CA LEU A 208 1.37 -16.78 -4.93
C LEU A 208 0.58 -16.25 -3.74
N VAL A 209 1.18 -16.24 -2.55
CA VAL A 209 0.49 -15.89 -1.29
C VAL A 209 1.32 -14.94 -0.42
N TYR A 210 0.65 -14.01 0.26
CA TYR A 210 1.27 -12.94 1.05
C TYR A 210 0.49 -12.69 2.34
N ARG A 211 1.15 -12.85 3.49
CA ARG A 211 0.48 -12.68 4.80
C ARG A 211 0.06 -11.24 5.05
N THR A 212 0.83 -10.31 4.52
CA THR A 212 0.62 -8.89 4.71
C THR A 212 0.75 -8.14 3.40
N LEU A 213 0.05 -7.02 3.31
CA LEU A 213 0.20 -6.10 2.20
C LEU A 213 1.66 -5.66 2.02
N SER A 214 2.35 -5.36 3.12
CA SER A 214 3.77 -4.97 3.10
C SER A 214 4.66 -6.04 2.47
N SER A 215 4.39 -7.33 2.69
CA SER A 215 5.17 -8.41 2.07
C SER A 215 4.97 -8.49 0.55
N PHE A 216 3.72 -8.33 0.09
CA PHE A 216 3.39 -8.27 -1.34
C PHE A 216 4.04 -7.05 -2.01
N LEU A 217 3.92 -5.89 -1.37
CA LEU A 217 4.52 -4.64 -1.84
C LEU A 217 6.05 -4.70 -1.86
N LYS A 218 6.65 -5.39 -0.89
CA LYS A 218 8.10 -5.63 -0.85
C LYS A 218 8.60 -6.43 -2.05
N GLU A 219 7.86 -7.45 -2.44
CA GLU A 219 8.28 -8.37 -3.50
C GLU A 219 8.02 -7.84 -4.91
N HIS A 220 6.85 -7.25 -5.15
CA HIS A 220 6.42 -6.88 -6.52
C HIS A 220 6.66 -5.42 -6.88
N PHE A 221 7.00 -4.62 -5.88
CA PHE A 221 7.19 -3.19 -6.03
C PHE A 221 8.47 -2.74 -5.33
N ASP A 222 9.45 -3.64 -5.14
CA ASP A 222 10.74 -3.45 -4.43
C ASP A 222 10.60 -2.85 -3.04
N GLY A 223 9.45 -3.12 -2.41
CA GLY A 223 8.91 -2.28 -1.39
C GLY A 223 8.43 -1.01 -2.08
N VAL A 224 7.12 -0.94 -2.32
CA VAL A 224 6.46 0.27 -1.85
C VAL A 224 6.77 0.35 -0.37
N ALA A 225 7.95 0.88 -0.09
CA ALA A 225 8.28 1.40 1.19
C ALA A 225 7.14 2.37 1.44
N PHE A 226 6.66 2.35 2.66
CA PHE A 226 6.19 3.55 3.30
C PHE A 226 7.31 4.61 3.33
N SER A 227 7.98 4.90 2.20
CA SER A 227 8.99 5.93 2.06
C SER A 227 8.27 7.23 1.77
N TYR A 228 7.52 7.71 2.76
CA TYR A 228 7.78 9.07 3.22
C TYR A 228 9.08 9.04 4.01
N ASP A 229 10.16 8.69 3.31
CA ASP A 229 11.48 8.92 3.85
C ASP A 229 11.68 10.43 3.66
N LYS A 230 11.45 11.17 4.74
CA LYS A 230 11.64 12.62 4.74
C LYS A 230 13.04 12.99 4.25
N ASP A 231 14.02 12.12 4.45
CA ASP A 231 15.37 12.34 3.96
C ASP A 231 15.41 12.15 2.43
N LYS A 232 14.74 11.14 1.87
CA LYS A 232 14.59 10.98 0.41
C LYS A 232 13.88 12.17 -0.24
N GLU A 233 12.78 12.62 0.35
CA GLU A 233 12.02 13.79 -0.11
C GLU A 233 12.87 15.07 -0.06
N ALA A 234 13.57 15.30 1.05
CA ALA A 234 14.49 16.42 1.19
C ALA A 234 15.66 16.34 0.20
N LEU A 235 16.15 15.13 -0.12
CA LEU A 235 17.19 14.92 -1.12
C LEU A 235 16.69 15.24 -2.54
N ILE A 236 15.44 14.88 -2.87
CA ILE A 236 14.81 15.23 -4.16
C ILE A 236 14.60 16.74 -4.26
N ASP A 237 14.11 17.40 -3.20
CA ASP A 237 13.97 18.86 -3.18
C ASP A 237 15.33 19.56 -3.32
N SER A 238 16.36 19.02 -2.68
CA SER A 238 17.74 19.53 -2.77
C SER A 238 18.35 19.41 -4.18
N LEU A 239 17.86 18.51 -5.04
CA LEU A 239 18.34 18.42 -6.43
C LEU A 239 17.97 19.67 -7.23
N ALA A 240 16.78 20.23 -7.01
CA ALA A 240 16.35 21.45 -7.69
C ALA A 240 17.21 22.67 -7.27
N GLU A 241 17.65 22.70 -6.02
CA GLU A 241 18.42 23.80 -5.42
C GLU A 241 19.94 23.58 -5.45
N SER A 242 20.43 22.46 -6.01
CA SER A 242 21.85 22.12 -6.03
C SER A 242 22.68 23.20 -6.73
N GLY A 243 23.67 23.77 -6.04
CA GLY A 243 24.53 24.85 -6.54
C GLY A 243 25.85 24.42 -7.18
N SER A 244 26.13 23.11 -7.29
CA SER A 244 27.37 22.63 -7.93
C SER A 244 27.26 21.17 -8.37
N PHE A 245 28.04 20.78 -9.39
CA PHE A 245 28.11 19.39 -9.86
C PHE A 245 28.48 18.42 -8.72
N ALA A 246 29.47 18.78 -7.89
CA ALA A 246 29.88 17.95 -6.76
C ALA A 246 28.76 17.72 -5.73
N VAL A 247 27.90 18.71 -5.51
CA VAL A 247 26.71 18.55 -4.64
C VAL A 247 25.69 17.64 -5.31
N THR A 248 25.43 17.82 -6.61
CA THR A 248 24.51 16.96 -7.36
C THR A 248 24.95 15.50 -7.37
N HIS A 249 26.23 15.19 -7.62
CA HIS A 249 26.75 13.83 -7.52
C HIS A 249 26.60 13.24 -6.11
N ASN A 250 26.85 14.03 -5.07
CA ASN A 250 26.65 13.56 -3.69
C ASN A 250 25.17 13.31 -3.36
N LEU A 251 24.26 14.15 -3.84
CA LEU A 251 22.81 13.95 -3.69
C LEU A 251 22.36 12.70 -4.44
N ILE A 252 22.83 12.49 -5.67
CA ILE A 252 22.55 11.29 -6.46
C ILE A 252 23.13 10.04 -5.79
N ALA A 253 24.35 10.09 -5.26
CA ALA A 253 24.94 8.97 -4.53
C ALA A 253 24.14 8.59 -3.27
N LYS A 254 23.53 9.57 -2.59
CA LYS A 254 22.58 9.32 -1.50
C LYS A 254 21.25 8.77 -2.02
N LEU A 255 20.75 9.31 -3.13
CA LEU A 255 19.50 8.87 -3.77
C LEU A 255 19.60 7.46 -4.38
N GLU A 256 20.79 7.04 -4.80
CA GLU A 256 21.09 5.68 -5.28
C GLU A 256 20.91 4.62 -4.19
N GLN A 257 20.99 5.00 -2.92
CA GLN A 257 20.72 4.11 -1.78
C GLN A 257 19.24 3.68 -1.74
N PHE A 258 18.35 4.41 -2.42
CA PHE A 258 16.94 4.04 -2.57
C PHE A 258 16.72 3.21 -3.83
N GLY A 259 16.05 2.07 -3.68
CA GLY A 259 15.79 1.13 -4.78
C GLY A 259 14.65 1.55 -5.71
N TYR A 260 13.67 2.31 -5.22
CA TYR A 260 12.45 2.66 -5.96
C TYR A 260 12.13 4.16 -5.91
N PHE A 261 11.55 4.69 -6.99
CA PHE A 261 11.04 6.07 -7.09
C PHE A 261 9.65 6.01 -7.75
N SER A 262 8.62 6.55 -7.14
CA SER A 262 7.28 6.67 -7.70
C SER A 262 7.25 7.55 -8.95
N LEU A 263 6.19 7.48 -9.77
CA LEU A 263 6.06 8.36 -10.94
C LEU A 263 6.15 9.84 -10.56
N LYS A 264 5.54 10.25 -9.45
CA LYS A 264 5.59 11.63 -8.96
C LYS A 264 7.00 12.06 -8.53
N GLU A 265 7.74 11.19 -7.84
CA GLU A 265 9.15 11.46 -7.48
C GLU A 265 10.03 11.51 -8.73
N VAL A 266 9.82 10.62 -9.70
CA VAL A 266 10.53 10.64 -10.99
C VAL A 266 10.23 11.91 -11.76
N GLN A 267 8.98 12.34 -11.85
CA GLN A 267 8.60 13.63 -12.45
C GLN A 267 9.27 14.80 -11.75
N ARG A 268 9.38 14.78 -10.40
CA ARG A 268 10.09 15.82 -9.65
C ARG A 268 11.60 15.81 -9.90
N ILE A 269 12.21 14.63 -9.98
CA ILE A 269 13.64 14.49 -10.31
C ILE A 269 13.91 15.01 -11.72
N LEU A 270 13.08 14.65 -12.69
CA LEU A 270 13.21 15.12 -14.08
C LEU A 270 12.93 16.63 -14.17
N ALA A 271 11.91 17.14 -13.47
CA ALA A 271 11.64 18.57 -13.39
C ALA A 271 12.82 19.32 -12.75
N ALA A 272 13.48 18.76 -11.74
CA ALA A 272 14.69 19.34 -11.17
C ALA A 272 15.85 19.36 -12.18
N ALA A 273 16.03 18.30 -12.98
CA ALA A 273 17.04 18.26 -14.03
C ALA A 273 16.77 19.24 -15.19
N VAL A 274 15.49 19.47 -15.52
CA VAL A 274 15.07 20.47 -16.51
C VAL A 274 15.24 21.89 -15.98
N ALA A 275 14.81 22.17 -14.75
CA ALA A 275 14.82 23.50 -14.17
C ALA A 275 16.23 23.95 -13.72
N ASN A 276 17.06 23.02 -13.25
CA ASN A 276 18.42 23.31 -12.81
C ASN A 276 19.43 22.94 -13.90
N ASN A 277 19.91 23.96 -14.63
CA ASN A 277 20.90 23.80 -15.69
C ASN A 277 22.17 23.05 -15.24
N GLN A 278 22.60 23.18 -13.98
CA GLN A 278 23.79 22.46 -13.50
C GLN A 278 23.51 20.95 -13.37
N PHE A 279 22.31 20.56 -12.98
CA PHE A 279 21.91 19.15 -12.94
C PHE A 279 21.68 18.63 -14.36
N GLY A 280 20.96 19.37 -15.21
CA GLY A 280 20.73 19.01 -16.60
C GLY A 280 22.02 18.80 -17.40
N TRP A 281 23.04 19.64 -17.21
CA TRP A 281 24.32 19.53 -17.92
C TRP A 281 25.10 18.25 -17.64
N ILE A 282 24.93 17.67 -16.45
CA ILE A 282 25.61 16.43 -16.07
C ILE A 282 24.72 15.20 -16.21
N ALA A 283 23.54 15.31 -16.85
CA ALA A 283 22.63 14.18 -17.03
C ALA A 283 23.28 12.99 -17.77
N SER A 284 24.29 13.25 -18.61
CA SER A 284 25.05 12.23 -19.34
C SER A 284 26.22 11.62 -18.55
N ASP A 285 26.61 12.21 -17.41
CA ASP A 285 27.71 11.69 -16.58
C ASP A 285 27.36 10.28 -16.09
N ASP A 286 28.38 9.44 -15.88
CA ASP A 286 28.14 8.00 -15.77
C ASP A 286 27.22 7.58 -14.61
N ASP A 287 27.39 8.17 -13.43
CA ASP A 287 26.56 7.91 -12.26
C ASP A 287 25.17 8.55 -12.41
N VAL A 288 25.11 9.80 -12.86
CA VAL A 288 23.85 10.54 -13.08
C VAL A 288 22.99 9.89 -14.14
N PHE A 289 23.57 9.55 -15.29
CA PHE A 289 22.90 8.81 -16.36
C PHE A 289 22.40 7.46 -15.85
N THR A 290 23.23 6.74 -15.11
CA THR A 290 22.86 5.41 -14.61
C THR A 290 21.65 5.51 -13.68
N PHE A 291 21.67 6.49 -12.78
CA PHE A 291 20.56 6.81 -11.90
C PHE A 291 19.30 7.20 -12.68
N LEU A 292 19.38 8.23 -13.55
CA LEU A 292 18.25 8.73 -14.33
C LEU A 292 17.66 7.64 -15.23
N ARG A 293 18.51 6.84 -15.88
CA ARG A 293 18.05 5.71 -16.69
C ARG A 293 17.30 4.69 -15.85
N ARG A 294 17.84 4.32 -14.68
CA ARG A 294 17.22 3.35 -13.75
C ARG A 294 15.84 3.84 -13.29
N VAL A 295 15.72 5.11 -12.92
CA VAL A 295 14.47 5.63 -12.33
C VAL A 295 13.43 6.06 -13.38
N ALA A 296 13.84 6.60 -14.52
CA ALA A 296 12.92 7.23 -15.47
C ALA A 296 12.58 6.39 -16.70
N VAL A 297 13.48 5.53 -17.22
CA VAL A 297 13.17 4.70 -18.41
C VAL A 297 11.98 3.76 -18.22
N PRO A 298 11.81 3.07 -17.07
CA PRO A 298 10.64 2.23 -16.85
C PRO A 298 9.30 2.99 -16.91
N ARG A 299 9.33 4.32 -16.83
CA ARG A 299 8.16 5.20 -16.75
C ARG A 299 7.99 6.11 -17.96
N ILE A 300 8.84 6.00 -18.98
CA ILE A 300 8.84 6.89 -20.14
C ILE A 300 7.46 7.00 -20.83
N GLY A 301 6.70 5.90 -20.89
CA GLY A 301 5.37 5.86 -21.49
C GLY A 301 4.27 6.53 -20.67
N ALA A 302 4.54 6.88 -19.41
CA ALA A 302 3.61 7.56 -18.51
C ALA A 302 4.00 9.03 -18.27
N LEU A 303 5.10 9.51 -18.87
CA LEU A 303 5.47 10.92 -18.83
C LEU A 303 4.59 11.72 -19.79
N THR A 304 4.13 12.89 -19.35
CA THR A 304 3.28 13.79 -20.15
C THR A 304 3.93 15.14 -20.42
N ASP A 305 5.01 15.47 -19.70
CA ASP A 305 5.77 16.71 -19.85
C ASP A 305 6.77 16.58 -21.02
N PRO A 306 6.63 17.39 -22.08
CA PRO A 306 7.51 17.32 -23.25
C PRO A 306 8.98 17.56 -22.93
N GLU A 307 9.31 18.46 -21.99
CA GLU A 307 10.70 18.80 -21.65
C GLU A 307 11.37 17.64 -20.91
N GLN A 308 10.61 16.94 -20.06
CA GLN A 308 11.10 15.74 -19.37
C GLN A 308 11.34 14.58 -20.35
N ILE A 309 10.45 14.42 -21.34
CA ILE A 309 10.58 13.40 -22.38
C ILE A 309 11.79 13.70 -23.27
N GLU A 310 11.96 14.96 -23.68
CA GLU A 310 13.09 15.40 -24.51
C GLU A 310 14.42 15.20 -23.80
N LEU A 311 14.52 15.60 -22.52
CA LEU A 311 15.70 15.36 -21.69
C LEU A 311 16.08 13.88 -21.68
N LEU A 312 15.10 13.00 -21.43
CA LEU A 312 15.34 11.56 -21.34
C LEU A 312 15.77 10.96 -22.69
N GLN A 313 15.13 11.36 -23.78
CA GLN A 313 15.47 10.90 -25.13
C GLN A 313 16.86 11.40 -25.55
N GLY A 314 17.18 12.67 -25.29
CA GLY A 314 18.48 13.27 -25.58
C GLY A 314 19.61 12.57 -24.82
N MET A 315 19.40 12.30 -23.53
CA MET A 315 20.33 11.56 -22.69
C MET A 315 20.59 10.13 -23.22
N LEU A 316 19.52 9.40 -23.59
CA LEU A 316 19.64 8.04 -24.15
C LEU A 316 20.35 8.03 -25.51
N GLY A 317 20.13 9.05 -26.35
CA GLY A 317 20.79 9.19 -27.65
C GLY A 317 22.28 9.50 -27.54
N ALA A 318 22.67 10.42 -26.65
CA ALA A 318 24.06 10.83 -26.46
C ALA A 318 24.97 9.66 -26.02
N LYS A 319 24.46 8.75 -25.18
CA LYS A 319 25.24 7.60 -24.69
C LYS A 319 25.31 6.43 -25.68
N ALA A 320 24.39 6.36 -26.64
CA ALA A 320 24.52 5.43 -27.77
C ALA A 320 25.66 5.86 -28.70
N ALA A 321 25.78 7.16 -29.00
CA ALA A 321 26.83 7.69 -29.86
C ALA A 321 28.26 7.56 -29.29
N GLN A 322 28.42 7.53 -27.95
CA GLN A 322 29.72 7.32 -27.30
C GLN A 322 30.19 5.86 -27.29
N LYS A 323 29.32 4.88 -27.56
CA LYS A 323 29.72 3.45 -27.64
C LYS A 323 30.19 3.02 -29.03
N ASP A 324 29.88 3.81 -30.05
CA ASP A 324 30.17 3.51 -31.46
C ASP A 324 31.38 4.30 -32.02
N GLY A 325 32.11 5.03 -31.16
CA GLY A 325 33.34 5.77 -31.48
C GLY A 325 34.53 5.32 -30.64
#